data_AF-A0A6I2M7Z7-F1
#
_entry.id   AF-A0A6I2M7Z7-F1
#
_cell.length_a   1.000
_cell.length_b   1.000
_cell.length_c   1.000
_cell.angle_alpha   90.00
_cell.angle_beta   90.00
_cell.angle_gamma   90.00
#
_symmetry.space_group_name_H-M   'P 1'
#
loop_
_entity.id
_entity.type
_entity.pdbx_description
1 polymer ?
#
loop_
_entity_poly.entity_id
_entity_poly.type
_entity_poly.pdbx_seq_one_letter_code
_entity_poly.pdbx_strand_id
1 'polypeptide(L)' 'MKRNPYVPLIAGLSLIFFFYAIVNTIRHVKVYLVYSSGLGPFIIGGLLLAVILVLIVKGSGYR' A
#
# COMPACT_ATOMS: atom_id res chain seq x y z
N MET A 1 13.63 -14.63 -19.54
CA MET A 1 12.77 -14.18 -18.41
C MET A 1 11.84 -13.10 -18.92
N LYS A 2 10.55 -13.41 -19.18
CA LYS A 2 9.55 -12.36 -19.45
C LYS A 2 9.44 -11.48 -18.21
N ARG A 3 9.74 -10.19 -18.35
CA ARG A 3 9.52 -9.22 -17.27
C ARG A 3 8.01 -9.06 -17.08
N ASN A 4 7.57 -9.17 -15.83
CA ASN A 4 6.18 -8.91 -15.47
C ASN A 4 5.83 -7.46 -15.87
N PRO A 5 4.83 -7.24 -16.74
CA PRO A 5 4.49 -5.90 -17.25
C PRO A 5 3.98 -4.96 -16.16
N TYR A 6 3.55 -5.49 -15.01
CA TYR A 6 3.01 -4.71 -13.90
C TYR A 6 4.08 -4.17 -12.95
N VAL A 7 5.37 -4.50 -13.15
CA VAL A 7 6.48 -4.08 -12.26
C VAL A 7 6.55 -2.55 -12.06
N PRO A 8 6.45 -1.69 -13.09
CA PRO A 8 6.45 -0.24 -12.89
C PRO A 8 5.28 0.25 -12.04
N LEU A 9 4.12 -0.41 -12.18
CA LEU A 9 2.88 -0.05 -11.49
C LEU A 9 2.93 -0.50 -10.02
N ILE A 10 3.49 -1.68 -9.75
CA ILE A 10 3.77 -2.18 -8.40
C ILE A 10 4.77 -1.25 -7.68
N ALA A 11 5.83 -0.83 -8.36
CA ALA A 11 6.84 0.07 -7.81
C ALA A 11 6.23 1.44 -7.45
N GLY A 12 5.43 2.01 -8.35
CA GLY A 12 4.74 3.29 -8.10
C GLY A 12 3.75 3.20 -6.93
N LEU A 13 2.92 2.15 -6.88
CA LEU A 13 1.97 1.94 -5.78
C LEU A 13 2.67 1.72 -4.44
N SER A 14 3.77 0.96 -4.43
CA SER A 14 4.58 0.75 -3.22
C SER A 14 5.16 2.07 -2.69
N LEU A 15 5.61 2.94 -3.58
CA LEU A 15 6.12 4.26 -3.22
C LEU A 15 5.02 5.13 -2.60
N ILE A 16 3.83 5.18 -3.23
CA ILE A 16 2.67 5.92 -2.71
C ILE A 16 2.26 5.40 -1.34
N PHE A 17 2.21 4.07 -1.18
CA PHE A 17 1.90 3.43 0.09
C PHE A 17 2.91 3.80 1.18
N PHE A 18 4.20 3.86 0.85
CA PHE A 18 5.25 4.26 1.79
C PHE A 18 5.07 5.70 2.28
N PHE A 19 4.83 6.66 1.36
CA PHE A 19 4.54 8.04 1.74
C PHE A 19 3.26 8.17 2.57
N TYR A 20 2.21 7.43 2.18
CA TYR A 20 0.96 7.39 2.94
C TYR A 20 1.19 6.90 4.37
N ALA A 21 1.93 5.81 4.55
CA ALA A 21 2.27 5.27 5.87
C ALA A 21 3.07 6.27 6.71
N ILE A 22 4.06 6.95 6.13
CA ILE A 22 4.86 7.97 6.83
C ILE A 22 3.99 9.14 7.28
N VAL A 23 3.21 9.73 6.35
CA VAL A 23 2.34 10.88 6.65
C VAL A 23 1.32 10.50 7.71
N ASN A 24 0.71 9.32 7.60
CA ASN A 24 -0.25 8.82 8.56
C ASN A 24 0.39 8.58 9.93
N THR A 25 1.59 8.01 9.97
CA THR A 25 2.36 7.80 11.20
C THR A 25 2.69 9.12 11.86
N ILE A 26 3.24 10.10 11.14
CA ILE A 26 3.56 11.43 11.70
C ILE A 26 2.29 12.13 12.21
N ARG A 27 1.17 12.01 11.49
CA ARG A 27 -0.12 12.60 11.89
C ARG A 27 -0.76 11.93 13.10
N HIS A 28 -0.51 10.65 13.34
CA HIS A 28 -1.21 9.89 14.38
C HIS A 28 -0.34 9.47 15.57
N VAL A 29 0.99 9.56 15.45
CA VAL A 29 1.95 9.32 16.55
C VAL A 29 1.83 10.38 17.66
N LYS A 30 1.29 11.57 17.39
CA LYS A 30 1.27 12.65 18.38
C LYS A 30 0.14 12.62 19.42
N VAL A 31 -0.94 11.85 19.30
CA VAL A 31 -2.01 11.97 20.33
C VAL A 31 -2.72 10.66 20.74
N TYR A 32 -3.20 9.79 19.86
CA TYR A 32 -3.92 8.58 20.30
C TYR A 32 -3.82 7.49 19.25
N LEU A 33 -2.90 6.56 19.43
CA LEU A 33 -2.39 5.66 18.39
C LEU A 33 -3.43 4.71 17.76
N VAL A 34 -4.65 4.61 18.29
CA VAL A 34 -5.70 3.75 17.70
C VAL A 34 -7.12 4.30 17.93
N TYR A 35 -7.36 5.03 19.02
CA TYR A 35 -8.72 5.33 19.47
C TYR A 35 -9.42 6.49 18.74
N SER A 36 -8.70 7.44 18.13
CA SER A 36 -9.32 8.64 17.53
C SER A 36 -9.08 8.79 16.02
N SER A 37 -8.17 8.01 15.44
CA SER A 37 -7.83 8.05 14.00
C SER A 37 -8.82 7.28 13.11
N GLY A 38 -9.69 6.47 13.71
CA GLY A 38 -10.77 5.75 13.04
C GLY A 38 -10.29 4.56 12.19
N LEU A 39 -11.24 3.82 11.61
CA LEU A 39 -10.97 2.69 10.69
C LEU A 39 -10.41 3.15 9.33
N GLY A 40 -10.48 4.44 9.01
CA GLY A 40 -10.08 5.01 7.72
C GLY A 40 -8.65 4.67 7.30
N PRO A 41 -7.63 4.89 8.15
CA PRO A 41 -6.26 4.54 7.81
C PRO A 41 -6.02 3.04 7.60
N PHE A 42 -6.76 2.21 8.34
CA PHE A 42 -6.73 0.77 8.20
C PHE A 42 -7.35 0.30 6.88
N ILE A 43 -8.51 0.86 6.52
CA ILE A 43 -9.23 0.55 5.28
C ILE A 43 -8.40 1.00 4.07
N ILE A 44 -7.90 2.23 4.07
CA ILE A 44 -7.13 2.79 2.95
C ILE A 44 -5.79 2.06 2.80
N GLY A 45 -5.08 1.82 3.90
CA GLY A 45 -3.82 1.06 3.87
C GLY A 45 -4.03 -0.40 3.42
N GLY A 46 -5.08 -1.05 3.92
CA GLY A 46 -5.45 -2.41 3.54
C GLY A 46 -5.82 -2.55 2.06
N LEU A 47 -6.58 -1.60 1.50
CA LEU A 47 -6.93 -1.55 0.09
C LEU A 47 -5.69 -1.39 -0.80
N LEU A 48 -4.78 -0.48 -0.45
CA LEU A 48 -3.53 -0.29 -1.19
C LEU A 48 -2.68 -1.58 -1.20
N LEU A 49 -2.56 -2.24 -0.05
CA LEU A 49 -1.85 -3.52 0.05
C LEU A 49 -2.52 -4.62 -0.79
N ALA A 50 -3.86 -4.70 -0.75
CA ALA A 50 -4.61 -5.67 -1.54
C ALA A 50 -4.38 -5.49 -3.05
N VAL A 51 -4.40 -4.24 -3.54
CA VAL A 51 -4.13 -3.94 -4.96
C VAL A 51 -2.70 -4.33 -5.36
N ILE A 52 -1.71 -4.02 -4.52
CA ILE A 52 -0.31 -4.40 -4.76
C ILE A 52 -0.18 -5.94 -4.84
N LEU A 53 -0.78 -6.67 -3.91
CA LEU A 53 -0.79 -8.14 -3.90
C LEU A 53 -1.43 -8.72 -5.16
N VAL A 54 -2.59 -8.20 -5.58
CA VAL A 54 -3.27 -8.65 -6.80
C VAL A 54 -2.38 -8.45 -8.03
N LEU A 55 -1.69 -7.32 -8.15
CA LEU A 55 -0.79 -7.05 -9.27
C LEU A 55 0.44 -7.97 -9.27
N ILE A 56 0.98 -8.30 -8.09
CA ILE A 56 2.07 -9.26 -7.94
C ILE A 56 1.62 -10.66 -8.36
N VAL A 57 0.47 -11.14 -7.84
CA VAL A 57 -0.08 -12.46 -8.17
C VAL A 57 -0.42 -12.55 -9.66
N LYS A 58 -1.12 -11.55 -10.21
CA LYS A 58 -1.46 -11.51 -11.63
C LYS A 58 -0.22 -11.52 -12.51
N GLY A 59 0.78 -10.73 -12.14
CA GLY A 59 2.05 -10.66 -12.86
C GLY A 59 2.94 -11.90 -12.72
N SER A 60 2.78 -12.70 -11.66
CA SER A 60 3.39 -14.02 -11.52
C SER A 60 2.79 -15.04 -12.51
N GLY A 61 1.51 -14.90 -12.83
CA GLY A 61 0.84 -15.69 -13.88
C GLY A 61 1.26 -15.34 -15.32
N TYR A 62 1.97 -14.22 -15.53
CA TYR A 62 2.50 -13.81 -16.83
C TYR A 62 3.87 -14.45 -17.18
N ARG A 63 4.26 -15.51 -16.46
CA ARG A 63 5.54 -16.20 -16.62
C ARG A 63 5.67 -16.91 -17.98
#